data_AF-A0A536KDH6-F1
#
_entry.id   AF-A0A536KDH6-F1
#
_cell.length_a   1.000
_cell.length_b   1.000
_cell.length_c   1.000
_cell.angle_alpha   90.00
_cell.angle_beta   90.00
_cell.angle_gamma   90.00
#
_symmetry.space_group_name_H-M   'P 1'
#
loop_
_entity.id
_entity.type
_entity.pdbx_description
1 polymer ?
#
loop_
_entity_poly.entity_id
_entity_poly.type
_entity_poly.pdbx_seq_one_letter_code
_entity_poly.pdbx_strand_id
1 'polypeptide(L)' 'MNFDQAIRSERVATGRYSYVWGDEWIGMRGPHGGFLAAVLLRAMEAEVGPGRAPRSLTVHFAAPPAVGPSQIEVAEE' A
#
# COMPACT_ATOMS: atom_id res chain seq x y z
N MET A 1 -4.15 -2.96 -16.18
CA MET A 1 -4.72 -3.19 -14.84
C MET A 1 -5.47 -1.94 -14.44
N ASN A 2 -6.66 -2.03 -13.82
CA ASN A 2 -7.30 -0.82 -13.29
C ASN A 2 -6.67 -0.44 -11.93
N PHE A 3 -6.90 0.79 -11.47
CA PHE A 3 -6.29 1.29 -10.23
C PHE A 3 -6.67 0.45 -9.00
N ASP A 4 -7.95 0.07 -8.87
CA ASP A 4 -8.44 -0.73 -7.75
C ASP A 4 -7.75 -2.09 -7.62
N GLN A 5 -7.48 -2.73 -8.76
CA GLN A 5 -6.69 -3.96 -8.81
C GLN A 5 -5.24 -3.67 -8.43
N ALA A 6 -4.66 -2.60 -8.99
CA ALA A 6 -3.24 -2.29 -8.82
C ALA A 6 -2.86 -1.99 -7.37
N ILE A 7 -3.75 -1.39 -6.58
CA ILE A 7 -3.46 -1.07 -5.16
C ILE A 7 -3.75 -2.22 -4.19
N ARG A 8 -4.19 -3.38 -4.69
CA ARG A 8 -4.59 -4.50 -3.83
C ARG A 8 -3.36 -5.23 -3.28
N SER A 9 -3.21 -5.23 -1.96
CA SER A 9 -2.29 -6.10 -1.25
C SER A 9 -2.95 -7.42 -0.84
N GLU A 10 -2.14 -8.45 -0.61
CA GLU A 10 -2.60 -9.76 -0.14
C GLU A 10 -2.28 -9.91 1.33
N ARG A 11 -3.27 -10.26 2.15
CA ARG A 11 -3.06 -10.53 3.58
C ARG A 11 -2.37 -11.89 3.75
N VAL A 12 -1.22 -11.88 4.42
CA VAL A 12 -0.43 -13.09 4.73
C VAL A 12 -0.69 -13.56 6.17
N ALA A 13 -0.84 -12.63 7.09
CA ALA A 13 -1.24 -12.86 8.48
C ALA A 13 -1.92 -11.61 9.06
N THR A 14 -2.40 -11.65 10.30
CA THR A 14 -2.87 -10.45 11.02
C THR A 14 -1.77 -9.39 11.03
N GLY A 15 -2.09 -8.17 10.60
CA GLY A 15 -1.14 -7.06 10.49
C GLY A 15 -0.02 -7.23 9.45
N ARG A 16 -0.04 -8.26 8.59
CA ARG A 16 1.02 -8.52 7.59
C ARG A 16 0.44 -8.76 6.20
N TYR A 17 0.92 -7.98 5.23
CA TYR A 17 0.50 -8.06 3.84
C TYR A 17 1.70 -8.18 2.90
N SER A 18 1.52 -8.90 1.80
CA SER A 18 2.45 -8.90 0.66
C SER A 18 1.93 -8.00 -0.45
N TYR A 19 2.88 -7.37 -1.14
CA TYR A 19 2.61 -6.57 -2.32
C TYR A 19 3.77 -6.70 -3.31
N VAL A 20 3.50 -6.63 -4.61
CA VAL A 20 4.53 -6.68 -5.66
C VAL A 20 4.52 -5.35 -6.41
N TRP A 21 5.61 -4.60 -6.30
CA TRP A 21 5.79 -3.35 -7.03
C TRP A 21 6.17 -3.66 -8.47
N GLY A 22 5.29 -3.33 -9.42
CA GLY A 22 5.61 -3.34 -10.84
C GLY A 22 6.17 -2.01 -11.33
N ASP A 23 6.34 -1.89 -12.65
CA ASP A 23 6.87 -0.69 -13.31
C ASP A 23 5.78 0.24 -13.87
N GLU A 24 4.52 -0.19 -13.84
CA GLU A 24 3.39 0.47 -14.49
C GLU A 24 2.99 1.84 -13.89
N TRP A 25 3.38 2.12 -12.65
CA TRP A 25 3.10 3.39 -11.94
C TRP A 25 4.37 4.17 -11.56
N ILE A 26 5.50 3.86 -12.22
CA ILE A 26 6.78 4.52 -11.99
C ILE A 26 6.81 5.92 -12.63
N GLY A 27 7.18 6.91 -11.82
CA GLY A 27 7.59 8.24 -12.27
C GLY A 27 9.11 8.33 -12.48
N MET A 28 9.73 9.44 -12.09
CA MET A 28 11.17 9.67 -12.39
C MET A 28 12.15 8.87 -11.50
N ARG A 29 11.74 8.47 -10.29
CA ARG A 29 12.62 7.82 -9.28
C ARG A 29 12.00 6.59 -8.58
N GLY A 30 10.87 6.10 -9.07
CA GLY A 30 10.06 5.05 -8.42
C GLY A 30 8.56 5.32 -8.57
N PRO A 31 7.69 4.51 -7.94
CA PRO A 31 6.24 4.67 -8.02
C PRO A 31 5.79 6.06 -7.58
N HIS A 32 4.74 6.59 -8.20
CA HIS A 32 4.13 7.85 -7.73
C HIS A 32 3.76 7.76 -6.24
N GLY A 33 4.09 8.80 -5.47
CA GLY A 33 3.84 8.79 -4.02
C GLY A 33 2.38 8.56 -3.66
N GLY A 34 1.43 9.08 -4.46
CA GLY A 34 0.00 8.83 -4.28
C GLY A 34 -0.40 7.37 -4.51
N PHE A 35 0.26 6.67 -5.45
CA PHE A 35 0.03 5.24 -5.67
C PHE A 35 0.52 4.42 -4.47
N LEU A 36 1.73 4.71 -3.99
CA LEU A 36 2.28 4.08 -2.80
C LEU A 36 1.38 4.32 -1.57
N ALA A 37 0.93 5.55 -1.37
CA ALA A 37 0.00 5.91 -0.31
C ALA A 37 -1.33 5.14 -0.40
N ALA A 38 -1.86 4.96 -1.61
CA ALA A 38 -3.09 4.19 -1.83
C ALA A 38 -2.94 2.70 -1.51
N VAL A 39 -1.80 2.08 -1.87
CA VAL A 39 -1.47 0.69 -1.47
C VAL A 39 -1.43 0.56 0.04
N LEU A 40 -0.76 1.48 0.73
CA LEU A 40 -0.67 1.48 2.20
C LEU A 40 -2.05 1.66 2.85
N LEU A 41 -2.83 2.63 2.38
CA LEU A 41 -4.18 2.87 2.89
C LEU A 41 -5.09 1.67 2.69
N ARG A 42 -4.98 0.99 1.54
CA ARG A 42 -5.78 -0.20 1.25
C ARG A 42 -5.49 -1.36 2.20
N ALA A 43 -4.22 -1.55 2.57
CA ALA A 43 -3.83 -2.53 3.58
C ALA A 43 -4.41 -2.17 4.97
N MET A 44 -4.41 -0.89 5.34
CA MET A 44 -5.01 -0.42 6.61
C MET A 44 -6.53 -0.61 6.63
N GLU A 45 -7.24 -0.26 5.57
CA GLU A 45 -8.69 -0.50 5.44
C GLU A 45 -9.03 -1.99 5.57
N ALA A 46 -8.22 -2.85 4.96
CA ALA A 46 -8.37 -4.30 5.03
C ALA A 46 -8.10 -4.86 6.43
N GLU A 47 -7.22 -4.21 7.22
CA GLU A 47 -6.95 -4.59 8.62
C GLU A 47 -8.12 -4.25 9.51
N VAL A 48 -8.52 -2.97 9.51
CA VAL A 48 -9.54 -2.42 10.39
C VAL A 48 -10.95 -2.95 10.08
N GLY A 49 -11.19 -3.31 8.82
CA GLY A 49 -12.49 -3.81 8.38
C GLY A 49 -13.57 -2.73 8.20
N PRO A 50 -14.83 -3.13 7.96
CA PRO A 50 -15.89 -2.21 7.57
C PRO A 50 -16.32 -1.26 8.69
N GLY A 51 -16.92 -0.12 8.31
CA GLY A 51 -17.48 0.85 9.26
C GLY A 51 -16.49 1.88 9.79
N ARG A 52 -15.23 1.85 9.33
CA ARG A 52 -14.15 2.75 9.75
C ARG A 52 -13.55 3.47 8.54
N ALA A 53 -14.27 4.47 8.03
CA ALA A 53 -13.80 5.27 6.90
C ALA A 53 -12.53 6.07 7.26
N PRO A 54 -11.50 6.10 6.40
CA PRO A 54 -10.29 6.86 6.65
C PRO A 54 -10.59 8.37 6.62
N ARG A 55 -10.00 9.11 7.58
CA ARG A 55 -10.19 10.56 7.71
C ARG A 55 -8.93 11.36 7.38
N SER A 56 -7.78 10.81 7.71
CA SER A 56 -6.47 11.40 7.46
C SER A 56 -5.47 10.30 7.15
N LEU A 57 -4.50 10.61 6.31
CA LEU A 57 -3.36 9.75 6.01
C LEU A 57 -2.13 10.65 5.90
N THR A 58 -1.09 10.31 6.65
CA THR A 58 0.22 10.96 6.57
C THR A 58 1.24 9.90 6.17
N VAL A 59 1.99 10.15 5.10
CA VAL A 59 3.00 9.23 4.59
C VAL A 59 4.35 9.93 4.59
N HIS A 60 5.34 9.29 5.20
CA HIS A 60 6.74 9.71 5.15
C HIS A 60 7.50 8.78 4.19
N PHE A 61 8.00 9.33 3.09
CA PHE A 61 8.75 8.56 2.09
C PHE A 61 10.23 8.52 2.49
N ALA A 62 10.65 7.43 3.14
CA ALA A 62 12.04 7.25 3.56
C ALA A 62 12.99 6.92 2.39
N ALA A 63 12.50 6.11 1.43
CA ALA A 63 13.23 5.69 0.25
C ALA A 63 12.25 5.27 -0.86
N PRO A 64 12.65 5.31 -2.14
CA PRO A 64 11.86 4.71 -3.21
C PRO A 64 11.82 3.18 -3.05
N PRO A 65 10.67 2.51 -3.20
CA PRO A 65 10.61 1.06 -3.21
C PRO A 65 11.30 0.51 -4.47
N ALA A 66 11.96 -0.64 -4.32
CA ALA A 66 12.46 -1.40 -5.45
C ALA A 66 11.31 -2.13 -6.16
N VAL A 67 11.46 -2.36 -7.46
CA VAL A 67 10.58 -3.26 -8.22
C VAL A 67 10.69 -4.67 -7.63
N GLY A 68 9.56 -5.35 -7.48
CA GLY A 68 9.48 -6.69 -6.93
C GLY A 68 8.71 -6.79 -5.60
N PRO A 69 8.83 -7.92 -4.89
CA PRO A 69 8.03 -8.19 -3.71
C PRO A 69 8.42 -7.29 -2.53
N SER A 70 7.43 -6.95 -1.72
CA SER A 70 7.57 -6.18 -0.48
C SER A 70 6.57 -6.66 0.55
N GLN A 71 6.86 -6.35 1.81
CA GLN A 71 5.97 -6.60 2.93
C GLN A 71 5.45 -5.27 3.48
N ILE A 72 4.18 -5.26 3.87
CA ILE A 72 3.53 -4.15 4.55
C ILE A 72 3.11 -4.66 5.92
N GLU A 73 3.54 -3.94 6.95
CA GLU A 73 3.10 -4.17 8.32
C GLU A 73 2.05 -3.13 8.70
N VAL A 74 0.93 -3.61 9.24
CA VAL A 74 -0.16 -2.76 9.74
C VAL A 74 -0.31 -3.05 11.22
N ALA A 75 -0.27 -2.01 12.03
CA ALA A 75 -0.49 -2.08 13.46
C ALA A 75 -1.75 -1.29 13.82
N GLU A 76 -2.57 -1.89 14.68
CA GLU A 76 -3.68 -1.23 15.36
C GLU A 76 -3.26 -0.99 16.82
N GLU A 77 -3.54 0.20 17.34
CA GLU A 77 -3.38 0.53 18.76
C GLU A 77 -4.70 0.35 19.50
#